data_AF-A0A659SG74-F1
#
_entry.id   AF-A0A659SG74-F1
#
_cell.length_a   1.000
_cell.length_b   1.000
_cell.length_c   1.000
_cell.angle_alpha   90.00
_cell.angle_beta   90.00
_cell.angle_gamma   90.00
#
_symmetry.space_group_name_H-M   'P 1'
#
loop_
_entity.id
_entity.type
_entity.pdbx_description
1 polymer ?
#
loop_
_entity_poly.entity_id
_entity_poly.type
_entity_poly.pdbx_seq_one_letter_code
_entity_poly.pdbx_strand_id
1 'polypeptide(L)'
;YVLVAGKLEIGTEAYIAGKLGEYIPVPFSSISNNDASAGGCGDAEMKSMTAGNKGTVRIYITHPLVGEISIPQTTIMNLYLSKTPGSSGDNIPPSVPPVAHVTMSGTITVPQSCSITAGQVIEVRLPDIEGKDIRHLGDSPQNSHVTTQVNFTCSNVADGTNLSMSLNGETDPHNPEYLKTDNENLGIRLSDKYDKPIDPGGSAELPLQ
;
A
#
# COMPACT_ATOMS: atom_id res chain seq x y z
N TYR A 1 -2.55 -19.67 11.59
CA TYR A 1 -2.34 -18.24 11.38
C TYR A 1 -2.57 -17.50 12.70
N VAL A 2 -1.77 -16.47 13.01
CA VAL A 2 -1.97 -15.57 14.15
C VAL A 2 -2.60 -14.28 13.64
N LEU A 3 -3.75 -13.88 14.20
CA LEU A 3 -4.43 -12.63 13.82
C LEU A 3 -3.72 -11.45 14.48
N VAL A 4 -3.28 -10.48 13.68
CA VAL A 4 -2.60 -9.26 14.13
C VAL A 4 -3.40 -8.04 13.69
N ALA A 5 -3.71 -7.17 14.65
CA ALA A 5 -4.43 -5.91 14.46
C ALA A 5 -5.81 -6.03 13.75
N GLY A 6 -6.40 -7.24 13.69
CA GLY A 6 -7.70 -7.50 13.06
C GLY A 6 -7.74 -7.36 11.53
N LYS A 7 -6.60 -7.06 10.89
CA LYS A 7 -6.50 -6.82 9.43
C LYS A 7 -5.48 -7.71 8.72
N LEU A 8 -4.69 -8.45 9.49
CA LEU A 8 -3.58 -9.25 9.00
C LEU A 8 -3.57 -10.61 9.70
N GLU A 9 -3.21 -11.64 8.96
CA GLU A 9 -2.97 -12.98 9.45
C GLU A 9 -1.53 -13.39 9.17
N ILE A 10 -0.86 -14.00 10.15
CA ILE A 10 0.53 -14.43 10.03
C ILE A 10 0.60 -15.96 10.04
N GLY A 11 1.08 -16.54 8.95
CA GLY A 11 1.43 -17.95 8.82
C GLY A 11 2.94 -18.13 8.98
N THR A 12 3.36 -19.19 9.67
CA THR A 12 4.78 -19.45 9.94
C THR A 12 5.13 -20.88 9.51
N GLU A 13 6.27 -21.05 8.87
CA GLU A 13 6.91 -22.34 8.66
C GLU A 13 8.24 -22.34 9.40
N ALA A 14 8.53 -23.42 10.14
CA ALA A 14 9.79 -23.58 10.86
C ALA A 14 10.63 -24.68 10.21
N TYR A 15 11.92 -24.42 10.05
CA TYR A 15 12.87 -25.43 9.62
C TYR A 15 13.23 -26.36 10.79
N ILE A 16 13.03 -27.66 10.57
CA ILE A 16 13.42 -28.71 11.51
C ILE A 16 14.73 -29.33 11.01
N ALA A 17 15.82 -29.01 11.70
CA ALA A 17 17.16 -29.53 11.42
C ALA A 17 17.30 -31.03 11.76
N GLY A 18 18.52 -31.57 11.76
CA GLY A 18 18.78 -33.00 11.91
C GLY A 18 18.71 -33.72 10.56
N LYS A 19 18.30 -34.98 10.56
CA LYS A 19 18.13 -35.77 9.33
C LYS A 19 16.76 -35.57 8.66
N LEU A 20 15.83 -34.86 9.32
CA LEU A 20 14.59 -34.43 8.68
C LEU A 20 14.89 -33.35 7.63
N GLY A 21 15.42 -32.20 8.06
CA GLY A 21 15.88 -31.16 7.14
C GLY A 21 14.74 -30.52 6.32
N GLU A 22 13.56 -30.37 6.90
CA GLU A 22 12.34 -29.90 6.21
C GLU A 22 11.76 -28.65 6.85
N TYR A 23 11.01 -27.88 6.06
CA TYR A 23 10.17 -26.78 6.53
C TYR A 23 8.77 -27.31 6.86
N ILE A 24 8.34 -27.11 8.10
CA ILE A 24 7.05 -27.61 8.61
C ILE A 24 6.14 -26.41 8.94
N PRO A 25 4.89 -26.40 8.46
CA PRO A 25 3.93 -25.35 8.80
C PRO A 25 3.55 -25.40 10.28
N VAL A 26 3.47 -24.23 10.91
CA VAL A 26 3.01 -24.04 12.29
C VAL A 26 1.48 -23.86 12.30
N PRO A 27 0.75 -24.51 13.23
CA PRO A 27 1.25 -25.36 14.32
C PRO A 27 1.58 -26.79 13.86
N PHE A 28 2.60 -27.38 14.48
CA PHE A 28 2.91 -28.81 14.39
C PHE A 28 3.13 -29.38 15.79
N SER A 29 2.98 -30.69 15.93
CA SER A 29 3.28 -31.40 17.18
C SER A 29 4.02 -32.70 16.89
N SER A 30 4.91 -33.09 17.81
CA SER A 30 5.60 -34.39 17.78
C SER A 30 6.36 -34.70 16.49
N ILE A 31 6.95 -33.68 15.87
CA ILE A 31 7.82 -33.85 14.70
C ILE A 31 9.24 -34.19 15.14
N SER A 32 9.70 -35.38 14.73
CA SER A 32 11.07 -35.85 14.95
C SER A 32 12.04 -35.14 14.01
N ASN A 33 13.20 -34.75 14.52
CA ASN A 33 14.33 -34.28 13.70
C ASN A 33 15.05 -35.43 12.97
N ASN A 34 14.59 -36.68 13.15
CA ASN A 34 15.16 -37.93 12.62
C ASN A 34 16.63 -38.16 12.96
N ASP A 35 17.13 -37.52 14.02
CA ASP A 35 18.51 -37.62 14.44
C ASP A 35 18.63 -38.15 15.88
N ALA A 36 18.79 -39.47 15.99
CA ALA A 36 18.99 -40.15 17.26
C ALA A 36 20.33 -39.78 17.94
N SER A 37 21.27 -39.15 17.22
CA SER A 37 22.56 -38.70 17.78
C SER A 37 22.51 -37.29 18.35
N ALA A 38 21.41 -36.55 18.12
CA ALA A 38 21.18 -35.28 18.77
C ALA A 38 21.09 -35.54 20.29
N GLY A 39 22.06 -35.08 21.08
CA GLY A 39 22.20 -35.33 22.53
C GLY A 39 21.06 -34.76 23.40
N GLY A 40 21.30 -34.56 24.70
CA GLY A 40 20.32 -33.94 25.62
C GLY A 40 19.77 -34.84 26.73
N CYS A 41 20.46 -35.94 27.07
CA CYS A 41 20.24 -36.69 28.31
C CYS A 41 21.57 -36.83 29.07
N GLY A 42 21.54 -36.68 30.40
CA GLY A 42 22.73 -36.73 31.27
C GLY A 42 23.55 -35.42 31.26
N ASP A 43 24.86 -35.52 31.46
CA ASP A 43 25.83 -34.38 31.44
C ASP A 43 26.10 -33.83 30.03
N ALA A 44 25.37 -34.31 29.01
CA ALA A 44 25.49 -33.85 27.64
C ALA A 44 24.80 -32.50 27.48
N GLU A 45 25.57 -31.41 27.56
CA GLU A 45 25.10 -30.07 27.19
C GLU A 45 24.55 -30.06 25.76
N MET A 46 23.35 -29.51 25.61
CA MET A 46 22.78 -29.13 24.32
C MET A 46 23.65 -28.01 23.71
N LYS A 47 24.73 -28.36 23.00
CA LYS A 47 25.71 -27.39 22.48
C LYS A 47 25.12 -26.39 21.48
N SER A 48 24.07 -26.75 20.74
CA SER A 48 23.40 -25.84 19.81
C SER A 48 21.99 -26.30 19.45
N MET A 49 21.00 -25.42 19.66
CA MET A 49 19.64 -25.58 19.12
C MET A 49 19.57 -24.93 17.74
N THR A 50 19.28 -25.72 16.71
CA THR A 50 19.04 -25.21 15.34
C THR A 50 17.58 -25.36 14.90
N ALA A 51 16.74 -26.08 15.65
CA ALA A 51 15.30 -26.11 15.38
C ALA A 51 14.70 -24.72 15.66
N GLY A 52 13.94 -24.19 14.69
CA GLY A 52 13.26 -22.89 14.82
C GLY A 52 14.15 -21.65 14.62
N ASN A 53 15.45 -21.79 14.36
CA ASN A 53 16.34 -20.66 14.04
C ASN A 53 16.26 -20.22 12.56
N LYS A 54 15.57 -21.00 11.73
CA LYS A 54 15.27 -20.74 10.32
C LYS A 54 13.80 -21.02 10.08
N GLY A 55 13.19 -20.23 9.21
CA GLY A 55 11.77 -20.37 8.90
C GLY A 55 11.34 -19.37 7.84
N THR A 56 10.06 -19.39 7.53
CA THR A 56 9.41 -18.45 6.62
C THR A 56 8.15 -17.91 7.28
N VAL A 57 7.94 -16.60 7.14
CA VAL A 57 6.73 -15.94 7.60
C VAL A 57 5.95 -15.47 6.38
N ARG A 58 4.65 -15.75 6.36
CA ARG A 58 3.70 -15.31 5.34
C ARG A 58 2.69 -14.39 5.99
N ILE A 59 2.60 -13.16 5.51
CA ILE A 59 1.60 -12.20 5.95
C ILE A 59 0.47 -12.20 4.93
N TYR A 60 -0.74 -12.49 5.39
CA TYR A 60 -1.97 -12.42 4.61
C TYR A 60 -2.79 -11.21 5.03
N ILE A 61 -3.15 -10.37 4.07
CA ILE A 61 -3.91 -9.15 4.30
C ILE A 61 -5.40 -9.50 4.20
N THR A 62 -6.12 -9.48 5.32
CA THR A 62 -7.55 -9.86 5.35
C THR A 62 -8.48 -8.70 4.98
N HIS A 63 -8.01 -7.46 5.12
CA HIS A 63 -8.79 -6.24 4.85
C HIS A 63 -7.93 -5.20 4.13
N PRO A 64 -8.52 -4.29 3.34
CA PRO A 64 -7.80 -3.17 2.75
C PRO A 64 -7.03 -2.35 3.79
N LEU A 65 -5.80 -1.99 3.43
CA LEU A 65 -4.87 -1.25 4.27
C LEU A 65 -4.66 0.13 3.66
N VAL A 66 -4.59 1.16 4.51
CA VAL A 66 -4.36 2.55 4.11
C VAL A 66 -3.24 3.12 4.98
N GLY A 67 -2.27 3.78 4.34
CA GLY A 67 -1.15 4.39 5.03
C GLY A 67 -0.19 3.37 5.63
N GLU A 68 0.05 3.48 6.94
CA GLU A 68 1.04 2.68 7.66
C GLU A 68 0.38 1.82 8.74
N ILE A 69 0.81 0.55 8.83
CA ILE A 69 0.38 -0.39 9.87
C ILE A 69 1.59 -0.92 10.59
N SER A 70 1.59 -0.72 11.91
CA SER A 70 2.61 -1.29 12.80
C SER A 70 2.18 -2.67 13.29
N ILE A 71 3.08 -3.64 13.15
CA ILE A 71 3.01 -4.94 13.77
C ILE A 71 3.78 -4.83 15.10
N PRO A 72 3.10 -4.77 16.25
CA PRO A 72 3.77 -4.78 17.54
C PRO A 72 4.48 -6.13 17.72
N GLN A 73 5.44 -6.19 18.64
CA GLN A 73 6.14 -7.43 18.96
C GLN A 73 5.15 -8.54 19.35
N THR A 74 4.95 -9.48 18.43
CA THR A 74 3.96 -10.53 18.52
C THR A 74 4.65 -11.88 18.48
N THR A 75 4.33 -12.78 19.41
CA THR A 75 4.83 -14.15 19.38
C THR A 75 4.12 -14.92 18.27
N ILE A 76 4.88 -15.38 17.27
CA ILE A 76 4.38 -16.10 16.09
C ILE A 76 4.59 -17.61 16.18
N MET A 77 5.45 -18.06 17.10
CA MET A 77 5.70 -19.47 17.38
C MET A 77 6.33 -19.65 18.77
N ASN A 78 5.87 -20.66 19.51
CA ASN A 78 6.56 -21.18 20.69
C ASN A 78 7.15 -22.54 20.32
N LEU A 79 8.46 -22.71 20.56
CA LEU A 79 9.13 -23.99 20.31
C LEU A 79 9.23 -24.78 21.60
N TYR A 80 8.89 -26.06 21.51
CA TYR A 80 9.04 -27.02 22.58
C TYR A 80 9.83 -28.22 22.08
N LEU A 81 10.66 -28.78 22.95
CA LEU A 81 11.39 -30.01 22.65
C LEU A 81 10.93 -31.14 23.56
N SER A 82 10.95 -32.35 23.01
CA SER A 82 10.78 -33.58 23.76
C SER A 82 11.68 -34.67 23.20
N LYS A 83 12.17 -35.56 24.08
CA LYS A 83 12.89 -36.78 23.73
C LYS A 83 11.97 -37.99 23.54
N THR A 84 10.75 -37.88 24.04
CA THR A 84 9.69 -38.87 23.81
C THR A 84 8.66 -38.25 22.85
N PRO A 85 8.09 -39.02 21.92
CA PRO A 85 6.97 -38.54 21.13
C PRO A 85 5.87 -38.07 22.10
N GLY A 86 5.51 -36.79 22.03
CA GLY A 86 4.35 -36.28 22.76
C GLY A 86 3.06 -36.80 22.12
N SER A 87 1.98 -36.89 22.88
CA SER A 87 0.65 -37.09 22.31
C SER A 87 0.37 -35.97 21.30
N SER A 88 0.02 -36.32 20.06
CA SER A 88 -0.39 -35.34 19.05
C SER A 88 -1.60 -34.54 19.55
N GLY A 89 -1.56 -33.22 19.40
CA GLY A 89 -2.61 -32.31 19.86
C GLY A 89 -2.38 -31.81 21.29
N ASP A 90 -2.05 -30.53 21.40
CA ASP A 90 -2.23 -29.59 22.53
C ASP A 90 -1.84 -29.96 23.97
N ASN A 91 -1.29 -31.15 24.23
CA ASN A 91 -1.02 -31.59 25.61
C ASN A 91 0.44 -31.39 26.03
N ILE A 92 0.99 -30.20 25.79
CA ILE A 92 2.15 -29.77 26.57
C ILE A 92 1.59 -29.30 27.92
N PRO A 93 1.97 -29.92 29.05
CA PRO A 93 1.48 -29.48 30.35
C PRO A 93 1.72 -27.97 30.51
N PRO A 94 0.76 -27.18 31.03
CA PRO A 94 0.89 -25.72 31.17
C PRO A 94 2.15 -25.27 31.93
N SER A 95 2.74 -26.18 32.71
CA SER A 95 3.94 -25.98 33.51
C SER A 95 5.27 -26.12 32.74
N VAL A 96 5.27 -26.54 31.47
CA VAL A 96 6.50 -26.65 30.67
C VAL A 96 6.74 -25.35 29.92
N PRO A 97 7.75 -24.53 30.29
CA PRO A 97 8.08 -23.33 29.52
C PRO A 97 8.63 -23.73 28.15
N PRO A 98 8.32 -22.97 27.08
CA PRO A 98 8.94 -23.20 25.78
C PRO A 98 10.44 -22.95 25.86
N VAL A 99 11.19 -23.69 25.04
CA VAL A 99 12.65 -23.54 24.94
C VAL A 99 13.04 -22.27 24.17
N ALA A 100 12.14 -21.76 23.32
CA ALA A 100 12.32 -20.53 22.58
C ALA A 100 10.98 -19.90 22.20
N HIS A 101 10.95 -18.57 22.21
CA HIS A 101 9.89 -17.77 21.63
C HIS A 101 10.39 -17.16 20.32
N VAL A 102 9.63 -17.30 19.25
CA VAL A 102 9.88 -16.56 18.01
C VAL A 102 8.87 -15.45 17.92
N THR A 103 9.37 -14.22 17.96
CA THR A 103 8.58 -12.99 17.88
C THR A 103 8.84 -12.27 16.56
N MET A 104 7.85 -11.50 16.11
CA MET A 104 7.94 -10.64 14.95
C MET A 104 7.39 -9.25 15.31
N SER A 105 8.07 -8.22 14.84
CA SER A 105 7.58 -6.85 14.80
C SER A 105 7.97 -6.22 13.47
N GLY A 106 7.31 -5.13 13.11
CA GLY A 106 7.64 -4.40 11.88
C GLY A 106 6.57 -3.41 11.48
N THR A 107 6.71 -2.89 10.27
CA THR A 107 5.81 -1.90 9.71
C THR A 107 5.49 -2.26 8.26
N ILE A 108 4.22 -2.16 7.87
CA ILE A 108 3.75 -2.29 6.49
C ILE A 108 3.31 -0.90 6.02
N THR A 109 3.90 -0.42 4.93
CA THR A 109 3.53 0.85 4.30
C THR A 109 2.83 0.60 2.98
N VAL A 110 1.68 1.24 2.79
CA VAL A 110 0.87 1.14 1.57
C VAL A 110 0.90 2.49 0.85
N PRO A 111 1.51 2.57 -0.35
CA PRO A 111 1.61 3.81 -1.07
C PRO A 111 0.23 4.27 -1.58
N GLN A 112 0.00 5.56 -1.48
CA GLN A 112 -1.16 6.23 -2.08
C GLN A 112 -0.89 6.42 -3.57
N SER A 113 -1.90 6.18 -4.40
CA SER A 113 -1.79 6.43 -5.85
C SER A 113 -3.09 6.96 -6.39
N CYS A 114 -3.04 8.07 -7.11
CA CYS A 114 -4.15 8.58 -7.91
C CYS A 114 -3.80 8.47 -9.39
N SER A 115 -4.76 8.03 -10.19
CA SER A 115 -4.61 7.92 -11.64
C SER A 115 -5.83 8.48 -12.34
N ILE A 116 -5.58 9.30 -13.35
CA ILE A 116 -6.56 9.55 -14.41
C ILE A 116 -6.52 8.30 -15.30
N THR A 117 -7.68 7.77 -15.71
CA THR A 117 -7.77 6.49 -16.44
C THR A 117 -6.73 6.40 -17.55
N ALA A 118 -5.78 5.47 -17.40
CA ALA A 118 -4.68 5.33 -18.35
C ALA A 118 -5.22 5.09 -19.77
N GLY A 119 -4.70 5.87 -20.74
CA GLY A 119 -5.09 5.76 -22.15
C GLY A 119 -6.33 6.57 -22.56
N GLN A 120 -6.99 7.31 -21.65
CA GLN A 120 -7.99 8.29 -22.06
C GLN A 120 -7.32 9.59 -22.54
N VAL A 121 -7.72 10.02 -23.74
CA VAL A 121 -7.50 11.40 -24.20
C VAL A 121 -8.68 12.23 -23.70
N ILE A 122 -8.42 13.25 -22.90
CA ILE A 122 -9.43 14.25 -22.54
C ILE A 122 -9.48 15.24 -23.70
N GLU A 123 -10.41 15.01 -24.62
CA GLU A 123 -10.59 15.88 -25.79
C GLU A 123 -11.61 16.98 -25.48
N VAL A 124 -11.14 18.23 -25.44
CA VAL A 124 -11.98 19.42 -25.29
C VAL A 124 -12.11 20.09 -26.64
N ARG A 125 -13.27 20.00 -27.28
CA ARG A 125 -13.56 20.67 -28.55
C ARG A 125 -14.22 22.01 -28.30
N LEU A 126 -13.44 23.08 -28.41
CA LEU A 126 -13.94 24.44 -28.41
C LEU A 126 -14.72 24.69 -29.71
N PRO A 127 -15.83 25.45 -29.67
CA PRO A 127 -16.57 25.81 -30.87
C PRO A 127 -15.82 26.83 -31.71
N ASP A 128 -16.21 26.96 -32.97
CA ASP A 128 -15.66 27.99 -33.86
C ASP A 128 -16.00 29.39 -33.33
N ILE A 129 -15.01 30.28 -33.43
CA ILE A 129 -15.11 31.68 -33.01
C ILE A 129 -14.89 32.58 -34.22
N GLU A 130 -15.63 33.68 -34.32
CA GLU A 130 -15.34 34.69 -35.33
C GLU A 130 -14.50 35.81 -34.73
N GLY A 131 -13.54 36.36 -35.48
CA GLY A 131 -12.68 37.44 -34.97
C GLY A 131 -13.46 38.69 -34.53
N LYS A 132 -14.70 38.87 -35.00
CA LYS A 132 -15.60 39.95 -34.55
C LYS A 132 -16.06 39.80 -33.10
N ASP A 133 -15.92 38.60 -32.51
CA ASP A 133 -16.38 38.23 -31.17
C ASP A 133 -15.32 38.47 -30.10
N ILE A 134 -14.06 38.73 -30.49
CA ILE A 134 -12.95 39.05 -29.59
C ILE A 134 -12.34 40.39 -30.01
N ARG A 135 -12.93 41.48 -29.52
CA ARG A 135 -12.54 42.87 -29.88
C ARG A 135 -11.64 43.52 -28.84
N HIS A 136 -11.74 43.06 -27.60
CA HIS A 136 -10.99 43.55 -26.47
C HIS A 136 -10.41 42.37 -25.67
N LEU A 137 -9.37 42.66 -24.88
CA LEU A 137 -8.78 41.69 -23.97
C LEU A 137 -9.83 41.19 -22.97
N GLY A 138 -10.00 39.87 -22.88
CA GLY A 138 -10.97 39.23 -21.99
C GLY A 138 -12.36 39.07 -22.60
N ASP A 139 -12.60 39.50 -23.85
CA ASP A 139 -13.81 39.13 -24.57
C ASP A 139 -13.83 37.60 -24.75
N SER A 140 -15.00 37.00 -24.50
CA SER A 140 -15.28 35.59 -24.74
C SER A 140 -16.56 35.47 -25.55
N PRO A 141 -16.58 34.68 -26.64
CA PRO A 141 -17.81 34.47 -27.41
C PRO A 141 -18.92 33.86 -26.53
N GLN A 142 -20.18 34.28 -26.73
CA GLN A 142 -21.32 33.88 -25.86
C GLN A 142 -21.53 32.36 -25.72
N ASN A 143 -20.98 31.55 -26.63
CA ASN A 143 -21.11 30.08 -26.63
C ASN A 143 -19.77 29.34 -26.56
N SER A 144 -18.66 30.00 -26.21
CA SER A 144 -17.31 29.40 -26.20
C SER A 144 -17.04 28.47 -25.00
N HIS A 145 -17.92 28.45 -24.01
CA HIS A 145 -17.73 27.69 -22.78
C HIS A 145 -18.01 26.21 -22.99
N VAL A 146 -17.00 25.37 -22.73
CA VAL A 146 -17.12 23.92 -22.81
C VAL A 146 -16.80 23.31 -21.44
N THR A 147 -17.78 22.62 -20.87
CA THR A 147 -17.61 21.88 -19.62
C THR A 147 -17.16 20.46 -19.93
N THR A 148 -16.00 20.07 -19.38
CA THR A 148 -15.47 18.70 -19.52
C THR A 148 -15.33 18.06 -18.16
N GLN A 149 -15.87 16.85 -18.02
CA GLN A 149 -15.72 16.06 -16.80
C GLN A 149 -14.47 15.18 -16.90
N VAL A 150 -13.59 15.30 -15.91
CA VAL A 150 -12.39 14.47 -15.78
C VAL A 150 -12.57 13.53 -14.59
N ASN A 151 -12.52 12.23 -14.84
CA ASN A 151 -12.61 11.22 -13.80
C ASN A 151 -11.21 10.74 -13.44
N PHE A 152 -10.96 10.58 -12.14
CA PHE A 152 -9.75 9.98 -11.62
C PHE A 152 -10.11 8.97 -10.53
N THR A 153 -9.23 8.01 -10.31
CA THR A 153 -9.36 6.99 -9.28
C THR A 153 -8.15 7.06 -8.38
N CYS A 154 -8.40 7.23 -7.08
CA CYS A 154 -7.38 7.14 -6.05
C CYS A 154 -7.50 5.80 -5.32
N SER A 155 -6.37 5.20 -5.00
CA SER A 155 -6.24 3.97 -4.22
C SER A 155 -5.46 4.24 -2.95
N ASN A 156 -5.86 3.56 -1.86
CA ASN A 156 -5.23 3.64 -0.55
C ASN A 156 -5.21 5.04 0.06
N VAL A 157 -6.19 5.88 -0.25
CA VAL A 157 -6.36 7.22 0.32
C VAL A 157 -7.34 7.13 1.49
N ALA A 158 -7.01 7.76 2.62
CA ALA A 158 -7.87 7.75 3.81
C ALA A 158 -9.09 8.66 3.64
N ASP A 159 -10.20 8.30 4.27
CA ASP A 159 -11.40 9.15 4.30
C ASP A 159 -11.06 10.54 4.89
N GLY A 160 -11.54 11.59 4.22
CA GLY A 160 -11.25 12.98 4.60
C GLY A 160 -9.85 13.47 4.21
N THR A 161 -9.07 12.71 3.44
CA THR A 161 -7.83 13.23 2.85
C THR A 161 -8.17 14.37 1.88
N ASN A 162 -7.53 15.53 2.06
CA ASN A 162 -7.62 16.63 1.11
C ASN A 162 -6.87 16.24 -0.16
N LEU A 163 -7.62 16.07 -1.24
CA LEU A 163 -7.06 15.91 -2.56
C LEU A 163 -7.05 17.29 -3.23
N SER A 164 -5.97 17.61 -3.93
CA SER A 164 -5.91 18.74 -4.83
C SER A 164 -5.40 18.27 -6.18
N MET A 165 -5.85 18.94 -7.23
CA MET A 165 -5.42 18.70 -8.60
C MET A 165 -5.03 20.05 -9.17
N SER A 166 -3.94 20.14 -9.92
CA SER A 166 -3.55 21.36 -10.61
C SER A 166 -3.33 21.05 -12.08
N LEU A 167 -3.52 22.08 -12.92
CA LEU A 167 -3.17 22.01 -14.32
C LEU A 167 -1.82 22.69 -14.52
N ASN A 168 -0.93 22.06 -15.27
CA ASN A 168 0.33 22.62 -15.70
C ASN A 168 0.35 22.73 -17.23
N GLY A 169 0.46 23.95 -17.74
CA GLY A 169 0.56 24.27 -19.15
C GLY A 169 1.35 25.56 -19.37
N GLU A 170 1.76 25.82 -20.61
CA GLU A 170 2.43 27.08 -20.95
C GLU A 170 1.42 28.22 -20.87
N THR A 171 1.70 29.20 -20.02
CA THR A 171 0.84 30.36 -19.83
C THR A 171 1.08 31.41 -20.93
N ASP A 172 0.06 32.19 -21.23
CA ASP A 172 0.19 33.32 -22.15
C ASP A 172 1.14 34.38 -21.55
N PRO A 173 2.11 34.90 -22.34
CA PRO A 173 3.13 35.83 -21.84
C PRO A 173 2.57 37.19 -21.42
N HIS A 174 1.38 37.56 -21.89
CA HIS A 174 0.71 38.82 -21.57
C HIS A 174 -0.31 38.67 -20.44
N ASN A 175 -0.86 37.47 -20.23
CA ASN A 175 -1.75 37.18 -19.11
C ASN A 175 -1.65 35.73 -18.61
N PRO A 176 -1.10 35.49 -17.40
CA PRO A 176 -0.89 34.13 -16.89
C PRO A 176 -2.18 33.36 -16.58
N GLU A 177 -3.36 34.01 -16.53
CA GLU A 177 -4.65 33.31 -16.36
C GLU A 177 -5.08 32.49 -17.59
N TYR A 178 -4.37 32.64 -18.72
CA TYR A 178 -4.69 31.97 -19.97
C TYR A 178 -3.59 30.97 -20.34
N LEU A 179 -3.98 29.84 -20.89
CA LEU A 179 -3.09 28.97 -21.64
C LEU A 179 -2.72 29.64 -22.96
N LYS A 180 -1.43 29.62 -23.28
CA LYS A 180 -0.90 30.10 -24.55
C LYS A 180 -1.43 29.25 -25.71
N THR A 181 -1.82 29.91 -26.79
CA THR A 181 -2.10 29.25 -28.07
C THR A 181 -1.01 29.56 -29.09
N ASP A 182 -1.12 29.00 -30.29
CA ASP A 182 -0.28 29.37 -31.43
C ASP A 182 -0.63 30.76 -32.01
N ASN A 183 -1.71 31.38 -31.54
CA ASN A 183 -2.12 32.72 -31.89
C ASN A 183 -1.88 33.68 -30.71
N GLU A 184 -0.99 34.65 -30.88
CA GLU A 184 -0.60 35.62 -29.84
C GLU A 184 -1.74 36.51 -29.33
N ASN A 185 -2.88 36.55 -30.03
CA ASN A 185 -4.05 37.34 -29.63
C ASN A 185 -5.16 36.49 -29.00
N LEU A 186 -4.96 35.17 -28.86
CA LEU A 186 -5.94 34.23 -28.33
C LEU A 186 -5.33 33.39 -27.22
N GLY A 187 -6.05 33.29 -26.11
CA GLY A 187 -5.72 32.43 -24.98
C GLY A 187 -6.90 31.55 -24.59
N ILE A 188 -6.63 30.40 -23.99
CA ILE A 188 -7.67 29.54 -23.42
C ILE A 188 -7.72 29.76 -21.91
N ARG A 189 -8.85 30.26 -21.40
CA ARG A 189 -9.08 30.41 -19.96
C ARG A 189 -9.80 29.19 -19.42
N LEU A 190 -9.34 28.72 -18.27
CA LEU A 190 -9.99 27.66 -17.52
C LEU A 190 -10.64 28.26 -16.29
N SER A 191 -11.87 27.85 -16.02
CA SER A 191 -12.61 28.26 -14.84
C SER A 191 -13.21 27.04 -14.14
N ASP A 192 -13.38 27.15 -12.84
CA ASP A 192 -14.15 26.17 -12.09
C ASP A 192 -15.66 26.32 -12.31
N LYS A 193 -16.44 25.44 -11.68
CA LYS A 193 -17.91 25.48 -11.72
C LYS A 193 -18.54 26.76 -11.13
N TYR A 194 -17.75 27.61 -10.49
CA TYR A 194 -18.16 28.89 -9.91
C TYR A 194 -17.60 30.09 -10.71
N ASP A 195 -17.13 29.85 -11.94
CA ASP A 195 -16.50 30.83 -12.82
C ASP A 195 -15.23 31.47 -12.25
N LYS A 196 -14.60 30.83 -11.25
CA LYS A 196 -13.31 31.28 -10.72
C LYS A 196 -12.19 30.79 -11.65
N PRO A 197 -11.31 31.68 -12.14
CA PRO A 197 -10.18 31.26 -12.98
C PRO A 197 -9.23 30.30 -12.26
N ILE A 198 -8.74 29.33 -13.03
CA ILE A 198 -7.70 28.37 -12.63
C ILE A 198 -6.41 28.74 -13.37
N ASP A 199 -5.36 29.04 -12.62
CA ASP A 199 -4.02 29.30 -13.15
C ASP A 199 -3.42 28.01 -13.76
N PRO A 200 -3.12 27.98 -15.07
CA PRO A 200 -2.49 26.87 -15.73
C PRO A 200 -1.00 26.69 -15.38
N GLY A 201 -0.38 27.60 -14.61
CA GLY A 201 0.99 27.48 -14.10
C GLY A 201 1.15 26.54 -12.91
N GLY A 202 0.11 25.77 -12.54
CA GLY A 202 0.16 24.79 -11.46
C GLY A 202 -0.05 25.33 -10.05
N SER A 203 -0.21 26.65 -9.90
CA SER A 203 -0.40 27.32 -8.60
C SER A 203 -1.85 27.25 -8.09
N ALA A 204 -2.81 26.98 -8.97
CA ALA A 204 -4.23 26.91 -8.66
C ALA A 204 -4.73 25.45 -8.51
N GLU A 205 -5.62 25.25 -7.55
CA GLU A 205 -6.28 23.97 -7.29
C GLU A 205 -7.61 23.89 -8.07
N LEU A 206 -7.79 22.79 -8.79
CA LEU A 206 -9.05 22.38 -9.40
C LEU A 206 -9.98 21.87 -8.31
N PRO A 207 -11.25 22.31 -8.29
CA PRO A 207 -12.20 21.82 -7.31
C PRO A 207 -12.55 20.37 -7.59
N LEU A 208 -12.29 19.53 -6.58
CA LEU A 208 -12.71 18.14 -6.57
C LEU A 208 -14.11 18.03 -5.97
N GLN A 209 -14.94 17.16 -6.57
CA GLN A 209 -16.30 16.86 -6.14
C GLN A 209 -16.53 15.36 -6.13
#